data_AF-A0A2V8U0E8-F1
#
_entry.id   AF-A0A2V8U0E8-F1
#
_cell.length_a   1.000
_cell.length_b   1.000
_cell.length_c   1.000
_cell.angle_alpha   90.00
_cell.angle_beta   90.00
_cell.angle_gamma   90.00
#
_symmetry.space_group_name_H-M   'P 1'
#
loop_
_entity.id
_entity.type
_entity.pdbx_description
1 polymer ?
#
loop_
_entity_poly.entity_id
_entity_poly.type
_entity_poly.pdbx_seq_one_letter_code
_entity_poly.pdbx_strand_id
1 'polypeptide(L)'
;MPTAGERAGDLSDLGVSIFNPCNGSNCNIAPADRQQFSGAVIPTAQLSSQAQNLLKSIPQPNITTATGAVPNYAASGSGIVQSDSFDARVDRYQTDKLHMFGRYSLLQVDQTAPGAFGFEAGGPNFATTAFAG
;
A
#
# COMPACT_ATOMS: atom_id res chain seq x y z
N MET A 1 2.86 -10.04 -4.15
CA MET A 1 3.75 -9.03 -4.76
C MET A 1 4.47 -9.64 -5.93
N PRO A 2 4.54 -8.97 -7.09
CA PRO A 2 5.25 -9.51 -8.25
C PRO A 2 6.76 -9.65 -7.99
N THR A 3 7.31 -10.84 -8.23
CA THR A 3 8.76 -11.13 -8.20
C THR A 3 9.49 -10.41 -9.32
N ALA A 4 10.83 -10.41 -9.28
CA ALA A 4 11.63 -9.84 -10.36
C ALA A 4 11.40 -10.57 -11.70
N GLY A 5 11.21 -11.89 -11.66
CA GLY A 5 10.88 -12.70 -12.84
C GLY A 5 9.53 -12.32 -13.42
N GLU A 6 8.50 -12.26 -12.58
CA GLU A 6 7.14 -11.88 -13.01
C GLU A 6 7.10 -10.48 -13.61
N ARG A 7 7.88 -9.52 -13.06
CA ARG A 7 8.02 -8.17 -13.61
C ARG A 7 8.71 -8.14 -14.98
N ALA A 8 9.56 -9.12 -15.26
CA ALA A 8 10.22 -9.32 -16.54
C ALA A 8 9.39 -10.18 -17.52
N GLY A 9 8.20 -10.64 -17.11
CA GLY A 9 7.31 -11.45 -17.92
C GLY A 9 7.47 -12.96 -17.74
N ASP A 10 8.35 -13.42 -16.84
CA ASP A 10 8.49 -14.84 -16.49
C ASP A 10 7.47 -15.23 -15.43
N LEU A 11 6.44 -15.98 -15.84
CA LEU A 11 5.34 -16.47 -14.99
C LEU A 11 5.41 -17.98 -14.77
N SER A 12 6.59 -18.59 -15.00
CA SER A 12 6.79 -20.04 -14.89
C SER A 12 6.59 -20.56 -13.47
N ASP A 13 6.76 -19.72 -12.46
CA ASP A 13 6.56 -20.04 -11.05
C ASP A 13 5.10 -20.22 -10.64
N LEU A 14 4.15 -19.72 -11.45
CA LEU A 14 2.71 -19.86 -11.21
C LEU A 14 2.18 -21.25 -11.54
N GLY A 15 2.93 -22.06 -12.31
CA GLY A 15 2.52 -23.43 -12.68
C GLY A 15 1.28 -23.50 -13.59
N VAL A 16 0.92 -22.40 -14.25
CA VAL A 16 -0.23 -22.31 -15.16
C VAL A 16 0.20 -21.98 -16.58
N SER A 17 -0.57 -22.47 -17.56
CA SER A 17 -0.34 -22.14 -18.96
C SER A 17 -0.75 -20.70 -19.27
N ILE A 18 0.21 -19.90 -19.78
CA ILE A 18 -0.04 -18.52 -20.19
C ILE A 18 -0.17 -18.46 -21.72
N PHE A 19 -1.24 -17.84 -22.21
CA PHE A 19 -1.56 -17.79 -23.64
C PHE A 19 -1.39 -16.38 -24.21
N ASN A 20 -0.80 -16.30 -25.40
CA ASN A 20 -0.69 -15.06 -26.16
C ASN A 20 -2.09 -14.65 -26.66
N PRO A 21 -2.59 -13.45 -26.30
CA PRO A 21 -3.87 -12.96 -26.76
C PRO A 21 -3.90 -12.61 -28.26
N CYS A 22 -2.73 -12.51 -28.90
CA CYS A 22 -2.59 -12.12 -30.30
C CYS A 22 -1.93 -13.22 -31.13
N ASN A 23 -2.32 -13.33 -32.41
CA ASN A 23 -1.59 -14.05 -33.43
C ASN A 23 -1.12 -13.06 -34.49
N GLY A 24 0.18 -12.76 -34.52
CA GLY A 24 0.72 -11.64 -35.28
C GLY A 24 0.13 -10.31 -34.80
N SER A 25 -0.40 -9.51 -35.73
CA SER A 25 -1.03 -8.21 -35.44
C SER A 25 -2.50 -8.32 -35.01
N ASN A 26 -3.13 -9.50 -35.10
CA ASN A 26 -4.52 -9.68 -34.73
C ASN A 26 -4.64 -10.13 -33.27
N CYS A 27 -5.19 -9.25 -32.43
CA CYS A 27 -5.44 -9.51 -31.00
C CYS A 27 -6.92 -9.83 -30.67
N ASN A 28 -7.77 -10.00 -31.69
CA ASN A 28 -9.16 -10.40 -31.54
C ASN A 28 -9.37 -11.83 -32.06
N ILE A 29 -8.77 -12.79 -31.36
CA ILE A 29 -8.89 -14.22 -31.66
C ILE A 29 -9.61 -14.96 -30.54
N ALA A 30 -10.36 -16.01 -30.92
CA ALA A 30 -11.07 -16.85 -29.96
C ALA A 30 -10.09 -17.50 -28.97
N PRO A 31 -10.46 -17.69 -27.70
CA PRO A 31 -9.58 -18.30 -26.70
C PRO A 31 -9.02 -19.67 -27.09
N ALA A 32 -9.77 -20.47 -27.85
CA ALA A 32 -9.37 -21.79 -28.30
C ALA A 32 -8.21 -21.77 -29.33
N ASP A 33 -8.04 -20.67 -30.05
CA ASP A 33 -7.01 -20.53 -31.10
C ASP A 33 -5.72 -19.85 -30.59
N ARG A 34 -5.68 -19.48 -29.30
CA ARG A 34 -4.52 -18.79 -28.71
C ARG A 34 -3.35 -19.75 -28.54
N GLN A 35 -2.16 -19.28 -28.89
CA GLN A 35 -0.93 -20.03 -28.72
C GLN A 35 -0.37 -19.82 -27.32
N GLN A 36 0.12 -20.89 -26.68
CA GLN A 36 0.76 -20.79 -25.37
C GLN A 36 2.15 -20.14 -25.51
N PHE A 37 2.53 -19.29 -24.56
CA PHE A 37 3.92 -18.85 -24.41
C PHE A 37 4.78 -20.01 -23.93
N SER A 38 5.89 -20.25 -24.63
CA SER A 38 6.86 -21.27 -24.22
C SER A 38 7.39 -20.96 -22.83
N GLY A 39 7.36 -21.95 -21.94
CA GLY A 39 7.80 -21.82 -20.55
C GLY A 39 7.02 -20.79 -19.72
N ALA A 40 5.83 -20.36 -20.16
CA ALA A 40 5.07 -19.28 -19.52
C ALA A 40 5.82 -17.93 -19.44
N VAL A 41 6.72 -17.67 -20.40
CA VAL A 41 7.50 -16.43 -20.48
C VAL A 41 6.93 -15.50 -21.57
N ILE A 42 6.49 -14.32 -21.17
CA ILE A 42 6.04 -13.25 -22.07
C ILE A 42 7.27 -12.46 -22.56
N PRO A 43 7.51 -12.36 -23.88
CA PRO A 43 8.61 -11.57 -24.42
C PRO A 43 8.53 -10.10 -23.99
N THR A 44 9.68 -9.50 -23.67
CA THR A 44 9.76 -8.12 -23.16
C THR A 44 9.20 -7.09 -24.13
N ALA A 45 9.26 -7.36 -25.44
CA ALA A 45 8.69 -6.52 -26.49
C ALA A 45 7.15 -6.44 -26.44
N GLN A 46 6.48 -7.39 -25.79
CA GLN A 46 5.02 -7.40 -25.60
C GLN A 46 4.59 -6.81 -24.25
N LEU A 47 5.55 -6.41 -23.40
CA LEU A 47 5.26 -5.77 -22.13
C LEU A 47 5.12 -4.25 -22.32
N SER A 48 4.04 -3.68 -21.80
CA SER A 48 3.83 -2.24 -21.79
C SER A 48 4.87 -1.54 -20.90
N SER A 49 5.49 -0.48 -21.42
CA SER A 49 6.43 0.35 -20.66
C SER A 49 5.76 1.08 -19.51
N GLN A 50 4.49 1.45 -19.66
CA GLN A 50 3.68 2.05 -18.60
C GLN A 50 3.47 1.05 -17.45
N ALA A 51 3.12 -0.21 -17.77
CA ALA A 51 2.98 -1.26 -16.77
C ALA A 51 4.30 -1.52 -16.04
N GLN A 52 5.42 -1.61 -16.76
CA GLN A 52 6.74 -1.79 -16.14
C GLN A 52 7.12 -0.63 -15.21
N ASN A 53 6.79 0.61 -15.58
CA ASN A 53 7.07 1.78 -14.73
C ASN A 53 6.18 1.81 -13.50
N LEU A 54 4.91 1.43 -13.60
CA LEU A 54 4.04 1.28 -12.43
C LEU A 54 4.55 0.19 -11.50
N LEU A 55 5.03 -0.93 -12.03
CA LEU A 55 5.60 -1.98 -11.18
C LEU A 55 6.79 -1.44 -10.38
N LYS A 56 7.65 -0.57 -10.92
CA LYS A 56 8.78 0.01 -10.17
C LYS A 56 8.36 0.78 -8.91
N SER A 57 7.13 1.29 -8.81
CA SER A 57 6.68 1.98 -7.60
C SER A 57 6.29 1.03 -6.47
N ILE A 58 6.00 -0.24 -6.75
CA ILE A 58 5.64 -1.23 -5.73
C ILE A 58 6.86 -2.06 -5.29
N PRO A 59 6.99 -2.36 -3.99
CA PRO A 59 8.14 -3.09 -3.46
C PRO A 59 8.23 -4.53 -3.97
N GLN A 60 9.43 -5.09 -3.92
CA GLN A 60 9.65 -6.50 -4.20
C GLN A 60 9.17 -7.38 -3.03
N PRO A 61 8.86 -8.66 -3.28
CA PRO A 61 8.62 -9.66 -2.24
C PRO A 61 9.75 -9.67 -1.20
N ASN A 62 9.40 -9.82 0.08
CA ASN A 62 10.37 -9.92 1.18
C ASN A 62 10.29 -11.25 1.94
N ILE A 63 9.43 -12.17 1.52
CA ILE A 63 9.36 -13.55 2.03
C ILE A 63 9.99 -14.47 0.99
N THR A 64 11.23 -14.90 1.24
CA THR A 64 12.05 -15.65 0.26
C THR A 64 11.59 -17.08 0.03
N THR A 65 10.81 -17.66 0.96
CA THR A 65 10.29 -19.03 0.84
C THR A 65 8.96 -19.12 0.10
N ALA A 66 8.33 -17.99 -0.22
CA ALA A 66 7.06 -17.96 -0.92
C ALA A 66 7.31 -18.06 -2.43
N THR A 67 6.64 -19.01 -3.09
CA THR A 67 6.76 -19.29 -4.52
C THR A 67 5.38 -19.28 -5.17
N GLY A 68 5.31 -18.88 -6.45
CA GLY A 68 4.05 -18.79 -7.18
C GLY A 68 3.05 -17.82 -6.52
N ALA A 69 1.77 -18.17 -6.52
CA ALA A 69 0.70 -17.29 -6.05
C ALA A 69 0.52 -17.19 -4.51
N VAL A 70 1.50 -17.64 -3.73
CA VAL A 70 1.45 -17.63 -2.25
C VAL A 70 1.74 -16.22 -1.72
N PRO A 71 1.16 -15.79 -0.57
CA PRO A 71 1.53 -14.52 0.05
C PRO A 71 3.05 -14.40 0.27
N ASN A 72 3.66 -13.40 -0.36
CA ASN A 72 5.12 -13.25 -0.46
C ASN A 72 5.64 -11.88 0.00
N TYR A 73 4.78 -11.07 0.61
CA TYR A 73 5.15 -9.76 1.15
C TYR A 73 4.46 -9.50 2.49
N ALA A 74 5.23 -9.06 3.47
CA ALA A 74 4.75 -8.60 4.76
C ALA A 74 5.37 -7.25 5.11
N ALA A 75 4.55 -6.28 5.52
CA ALA A 75 5.02 -5.00 6.03
C ALA A 75 4.57 -4.82 7.48
N SER A 76 5.40 -4.17 8.27
CA SER A 76 5.11 -3.78 9.64
C SER A 76 5.55 -2.34 9.86
N GLY A 77 4.85 -1.64 10.74
CA GLY A 77 5.09 -0.23 11.02
C GLY A 77 4.19 0.24 12.15
N SER A 78 4.46 1.44 12.64
CA SER A 78 3.72 2.10 13.71
C SER A 78 3.29 3.49 13.25
N GLY A 79 2.05 3.88 13.52
CA GLY A 79 1.66 5.28 13.42
C GLY A 79 2.35 6.12 14.50
N ILE A 80 2.76 7.33 14.15
CA ILE A 80 3.25 8.34 15.09
C ILE A 80 2.10 9.32 15.34
N VAL A 81 1.82 9.60 16.61
CA VAL A 81 0.91 10.68 17.02
C VAL A 81 1.70 11.68 17.83
N GLN A 82 1.73 12.92 17.35
CA GLN A 82 2.25 14.08 18.05
C GLN A 82 1.07 14.92 18.52
N SER A 83 1.10 15.34 19.78
CA SER A 83 0.01 16.12 20.38
C SER A 83 0.58 17.28 21.18
N ASP A 84 0.11 18.48 20.87
CA ASP A 84 0.42 19.70 21.59
C ASP A 84 -0.85 20.21 22.26
N SER A 85 -0.82 20.33 23.58
CA SER A 85 -1.97 20.78 24.38
C SER A 85 -1.63 21.98 25.24
N PHE A 86 -2.54 22.94 25.30
CA PHE A 86 -2.45 24.12 26.16
C PHE A 86 -3.74 24.30 26.96
N ASP A 87 -3.61 24.44 28.27
CA ASP A 87 -4.72 24.70 29.17
C ASP A 87 -4.47 25.95 30.01
N ALA A 88 -5.43 26.86 30.02
CA ALA A 88 -5.47 27.99 30.91
C ALA A 88 -6.72 27.93 31.77
N ARG A 89 -6.56 28.11 33.09
CA ARG A 89 -7.66 28.18 34.05
C ARG A 89 -7.57 29.47 34.84
N VAL A 90 -8.72 30.11 35.03
CA VAL A 90 -8.85 31.28 35.88
C VAL A 90 -9.97 31.02 36.88
N ASP A 91 -9.62 31.11 38.16
CA ASP A 91 -10.56 31.02 39.28
C ASP A 91 -10.81 32.41 39.87
N ARG A 92 -12.06 32.69 40.22
CA ARG A 92 -12.49 33.95 40.83
C ARG A 92 -13.47 33.68 41.97
N TYR A 93 -13.09 34.13 43.16
CA TYR A 93 -13.92 34.12 44.36
C TYR A 93 -14.62 35.47 44.43
N GLN A 94 -15.87 35.54 43.96
CA GLN A 94 -16.60 36.81 43.88
C GLN A 94 -17.17 37.21 45.24
N THR A 95 -17.57 36.23 46.07
CA THR A 95 -17.93 36.37 47.49
C THR A 95 -17.64 35.05 48.21
N ASP A 96 -17.74 35.02 49.54
CA ASP A 96 -17.63 33.80 50.36
C ASP A 96 -18.65 32.69 50.00
N LYS A 97 -19.67 33.04 49.21
CA LYS A 97 -20.73 32.14 48.73
C LYS A 97 -20.72 31.91 47.22
N LEU A 98 -19.89 32.63 46.46
CA LEU A 98 -19.86 32.55 44.99
C LEU A 98 -18.45 32.41 44.46
N HIS A 99 -18.21 31.25 43.85
CA HIS A 99 -16.94 30.86 43.25
C HIS A 99 -17.21 30.58 41.77
N MET A 100 -16.43 31.21 40.90
CA MET A 100 -16.53 31.05 39.45
C MET A 100 -15.18 30.61 38.91
N PHE A 101 -15.20 29.81 37.86
CA PHE A 101 -14.01 29.48 37.11
C PHE A 101 -14.29 29.47 35.61
N GLY A 102 -13.26 29.77 34.83
CA GLY A 102 -13.23 29.59 33.39
C GLY A 102 -12.03 28.76 33.01
N ARG A 103 -12.18 27.92 31.98
CA ARG A 103 -11.08 27.17 31.36
C ARG A 103 -11.08 27.42 29.86
N TYR A 104 -9.89 27.60 29.30
CA TYR A 104 -9.62 27.56 27.88
C TYR A 104 -8.64 26.42 27.62
N SER A 105 -8.94 25.60 26.62
CA SER A 105 -8.12 24.45 26.24
C SER A 105 -7.90 24.48 24.74
N LEU A 106 -6.67 24.24 24.31
CA LEU A 106 -6.29 24.02 22.93
C LEU A 106 -5.58 22.68 22.82
N LEU A 107 -5.93 21.91 21.79
CA LEU A 107 -5.31 20.62 21.48
C LEU A 107 -5.06 20.60 19.98
N GLN A 108 -3.80 20.42 19.60
CA GLN A 108 -3.36 20.17 18.24
C GLN A 108 -2.79 18.76 18.16
N VAL A 109 -3.11 18.07 17.06
CA VAL A 109 -2.80 16.66 16.89
C VAL A 109 -2.33 16.44 15.47
N ASP A 110 -1.13 15.89 15.34
CA ASP A 110 -0.56 15.47 14.07
C ASP A 110 -0.39 13.95 14.07
N GLN A 111 -1.05 13.27 13.14
CA GLN A 111 -0.99 11.82 12.99
C GLN A 111 -0.36 11.48 11.65
N THR A 112 0.75 10.73 11.69
CA THR A 112 1.43 10.24 10.49
C THR A 112 1.55 8.72 10.54
N ALA A 113 1.03 8.05 9.51
CA ALA A 113 1.21 6.63 9.30
C ALA A 113 1.46 6.38 7.81
N PRO A 114 2.71 6.06 7.39
CA PRO A 114 2.93 5.65 6.01
C PRO A 114 2.15 4.36 5.71
N GLY A 115 1.69 4.20 4.47
CA GLY A 115 1.07 2.97 4.02
C GLY A 115 2.07 1.80 3.99
N ALA A 116 1.56 0.57 3.93
CA ALA A 116 2.38 -0.65 3.89
C ALA A 116 3.42 -0.71 2.73
N PHE A 117 3.27 0.13 1.70
CA PHE A 117 4.19 0.25 0.57
C PHE A 117 4.91 1.62 0.55
N GLY A 118 4.86 2.40 1.63
CA GLY A 118 5.46 3.72 1.75
C GLY A 118 4.48 4.87 1.44
N PHE A 119 4.98 6.11 1.45
CA PHE A 119 4.16 7.30 1.17
C PHE A 119 3.71 7.41 -0.29
N GLU A 120 4.59 7.05 -1.23
CA GLU A 120 4.33 7.20 -2.67
C GLU A 120 3.42 6.11 -3.23
N ALA A 121 3.67 4.85 -2.89
CA ALA A 121 2.86 3.72 -3.35
C ALA A 121 1.64 3.45 -2.45
N GLY A 122 1.59 4.07 -1.27
CA GLY A 122 0.48 3.96 -0.33
C GLY A 122 0.29 2.54 0.22
N GLY A 123 -0.95 2.11 0.33
CA GLY A 123 -1.33 0.79 0.85
C GLY A 123 -2.04 0.86 2.20
N PRO A 124 -2.39 -0.29 2.79
CA PRO A 124 -3.05 -0.34 4.09
C PRO A 124 -2.29 0.48 5.14
N ASN A 125 -3.00 1.32 5.89
CA ASN A 125 -2.43 2.09 6.98
C ASN A 125 -2.02 1.16 8.12
N PHE A 126 -0.88 1.43 8.74
CA PHE A 126 -0.55 0.81 10.02
C PHE A 126 -1.48 1.32 11.11
N ALA A 127 -1.67 0.51 12.16
CA ALA A 127 -2.49 0.89 13.29
C ALA A 127 -1.98 2.23 13.87
N THR A 128 -2.88 3.20 13.93
CA THR A 128 -2.68 4.46 14.64
C THR A 128 -3.46 4.41 15.93
N THR A 129 -3.00 5.09 16.98
CA THR A 129 -3.80 5.24 18.19
C THR A 129 -5.07 6.00 17.85
N ALA A 130 -6.22 5.46 18.26
CA ALA A 130 -7.51 6.10 18.06
C ALA A 130 -7.50 7.44 18.79
N PHE A 131 -7.74 8.53 18.07
CA PHE A 131 -7.91 9.84 18.68
C PHE A 131 -9.34 9.93 19.22
N ALA A 132 -9.49 9.90 20.54
CA ALA A 132 -10.72 10.26 21.22
C ALA A 132 -10.57 11.71 21.69
N GLY A 133 -11.02 12.64 20.85
CA GLY A 133 -11.20 14.05 21.24
C GLY A 133 -12.43 14.20 22.13
#